data_AF-A0A800UG65-F1
#
_entry.id   AF-A0A800UG65-F1
#
_cell.length_a   1.000
_cell.length_b   1.000
_cell.length_c   1.000
_cell.angle_alpha   90.00
_cell.angle_beta   90.00
_cell.angle_gamma   90.00
#
_symmetry.space_group_name_H-M   'P 1'
#
loop_
_entity.id
_entity.type
_entity.pdbx_description
1 polymer ?
#
loop_
_entity_poly.entity_id
_entity_poly.type
_entity_poly.pdbx_seq_one_letter_code
_entity_poly.pdbx_strand_id
1 'polypeptide(L)'
;MKNKTLVLMVAVVCIGLFVLPEALALFTGMHRYVAANRTDCTKCHPAEAAELSASPYHWRGGPGGVPRWGATVNDACLRCHQVAGEFNRTIQHSAVTIRCAICHAHVSVELMNATEAHRRFYINATAAGIQRAGNEACIACHTMVGFNYTPRPPINLTYSAITGAFGTIPR
;
A
#
# COMPACT_ATOMS: atom_id res chain seq x y z
N MET A 1 -43.86 -9.92 43.35
CA MET A 1 -42.61 -9.21 42.98
C MET A 1 -41.61 -10.12 42.27
N LYS A 2 -41.42 -11.39 42.66
CA LYS A 2 -40.51 -12.35 42.01
C LYS A 2 -40.66 -12.50 40.48
N ASN A 3 -41.89 -12.54 39.96
CA ASN A 3 -42.14 -12.85 38.55
C ASN A 3 -41.73 -11.69 37.63
N LYS A 4 -41.92 -10.44 38.07
CA LYS A 4 -41.52 -9.24 37.32
C LYS A 4 -40.00 -9.11 37.29
N THR A 5 -39.32 -9.41 38.40
CA THR A 5 -37.86 -9.41 38.48
C THR A 5 -37.24 -10.54 37.65
N LEU A 6 -37.88 -11.70 37.57
CA LEU A 6 -37.46 -12.81 36.71
C LEU A 6 -37.51 -12.43 35.22
N VAL A 7 -38.63 -11.85 34.78
CA VAL A 7 -38.79 -11.40 33.38
C VAL A 7 -37.78 -10.30 33.04
N LEU A 8 -37.52 -9.38 33.97
CA LEU A 8 -36.51 -8.34 33.79
C LEU A 8 -35.08 -8.93 33.65
N MET A 9 -34.73 -9.90 34.49
CA MET A 9 -33.45 -10.61 34.42
C MET A 9 -33.27 -11.34 33.09
N VAL A 10 -34.31 -12.05 32.63
CA VAL A 10 -34.27 -12.73 31.32
C VAL A 10 -34.12 -11.73 30.18
N ALA A 11 -34.85 -10.60 30.22
CA ALA A 11 -34.72 -9.55 29.21
C ALA A 11 -33.31 -8.95 29.16
N VAL A 12 -32.69 -8.68 30.32
CA VAL A 12 -31.31 -8.16 30.39
C VAL A 12 -30.30 -9.17 29.84
N VAL A 13 -30.46 -10.47 30.13
CA VAL A 13 -29.61 -11.52 29.57
C VAL A 13 -29.80 -11.66 28.06
N CYS A 14 -31.04 -11.62 27.56
CA CYS A 14 -31.33 -11.68 26.13
C CYS A 14 -30.76 -10.47 25.37
N ILE A 15 -30.91 -9.26 25.92
CA ILE A 15 -30.31 -8.05 25.34
C ILE A 15 -28.78 -8.15 25.39
N GLY A 16 -28.22 -8.60 26.51
CA GLY A 16 -26.79 -8.85 26.64
C GLY A 16 -26.26 -9.82 25.59
N LEU A 17 -26.93 -10.96 25.39
CA LEU A 17 -26.57 -11.96 24.37
C LEU A 17 -26.80 -11.48 22.93
N PHE A 18 -27.70 -10.53 22.71
CA PHE A 18 -27.94 -9.91 21.40
C PHE A 18 -26.90 -8.83 21.07
N VAL A 19 -26.37 -8.12 22.08
CA VAL A 19 -25.36 -7.04 21.92
C VAL A 19 -23.91 -7.57 22.06
N LEU A 20 -23.68 -8.65 22.81
CA LEU A 20 -22.37 -9.30 22.97
C LEU A 20 -21.70 -9.87 21.69
N PRO A 21 -22.41 -10.26 20.60
CA PRO A 21 -21.76 -10.76 19.39
C PRO A 21 -20.79 -9.76 18.77
N GLU A 22 -20.96 -8.46 19.05
CA GLU A 22 -20.04 -7.41 18.59
C GLU A 22 -18.89 -7.12 19.56
N ALA A 23 -19.00 -7.52 20.84
CA ALA A 23 -17.93 -7.36 21.83
C ALA A 23 -16.95 -8.55 21.86
N LEU A 24 -17.41 -9.74 21.47
CA LEU A 24 -16.58 -10.96 21.47
C LEU A 24 -15.86 -11.22 20.13
N ALA A 25 -15.96 -10.30 19.17
CA ALA A 25 -15.27 -10.41 17.89
C ALA A 25 -14.75 -9.06 17.39
N LEU A 26 -13.81 -8.44 18.11
CA LEU A 26 -12.64 -7.97 17.36
C LEU A 26 -11.66 -9.12 17.10
N PHE A 27 -11.74 -10.24 17.85
CA PHE A 27 -10.73 -11.28 17.80
C PHE A 27 -11.17 -12.68 18.27
N THR A 28 -12.11 -13.32 17.57
CA THR A 28 -12.30 -14.78 17.73
C THR A 28 -11.14 -15.51 17.04
N GLY A 29 -10.21 -16.04 17.84
CA GLY A 29 -9.01 -16.77 17.37
C GLY A 29 -7.66 -16.21 17.86
N MET A 30 -7.67 -15.16 18.68
CA MET A 30 -6.51 -14.65 19.39
C MET A 30 -6.33 -15.33 20.74
N HIS A 31 -5.41 -16.27 20.86
CA HIS A 31 -4.67 -16.58 22.11
C HIS A 31 -3.39 -17.39 21.83
N ARG A 32 -2.96 -17.48 20.56
CA ARG A 32 -1.64 -18.03 20.24
C ARG A 32 -0.80 -16.94 19.62
N TYR A 33 0.14 -16.40 20.40
CA TYR A 33 1.22 -15.60 19.86
C TYR A 33 2.00 -16.49 18.88
N VAL A 34 1.91 -16.15 17.60
CA VAL A 34 2.71 -16.74 16.55
C VAL A 34 3.92 -15.83 16.34
N ALA A 35 5.09 -16.42 16.09
CA ALA A 35 6.26 -15.64 15.71
C ALA A 35 5.95 -14.85 14.42
N ALA A 36 6.53 -13.66 14.26
CA ALA A 36 6.29 -12.76 13.13
C ALA A 36 6.46 -13.43 11.74
N ASN A 37 7.30 -14.46 11.64
CA ASN A 37 7.54 -15.23 10.42
C ASN A 37 6.57 -16.41 10.21
N ARG A 38 5.63 -16.64 11.15
CA ARG A 38 4.58 -17.67 11.10
C ARG A 38 3.18 -17.05 11.20
N THR A 39 3.09 -15.73 11.11
CA THR A 39 1.82 -15.00 11.10
C THR A 39 1.09 -15.25 9.79
N ASP A 40 -0.12 -15.78 9.88
CA ASP A 40 -1.05 -15.81 8.76
C ASP A 40 -1.76 -14.46 8.68
N CYS A 41 -1.29 -13.60 7.76
CA CYS A 41 -1.80 -12.25 7.57
C CYS A 41 -3.28 -12.28 7.17
N THR A 42 -3.71 -13.27 6.38
CA THR A 42 -5.09 -13.33 5.85
C THR A 42 -6.14 -13.57 6.91
N LYS A 43 -5.77 -14.18 8.03
CA LYS A 43 -6.65 -14.39 9.17
C LYS A 43 -7.10 -13.06 9.80
N CYS A 44 -6.25 -12.05 9.76
CA CYS A 44 -6.50 -10.74 10.39
C CYS A 44 -6.72 -9.61 9.38
N HIS A 45 -6.17 -9.73 8.16
CA HIS A 45 -6.26 -8.76 7.06
C HIS A 45 -6.90 -9.39 5.80
N PRO A 46 -8.16 -9.86 5.88
CA PRO A 46 -8.81 -10.56 4.78
C PRO A 46 -9.13 -9.62 3.60
N ALA A 47 -9.40 -8.34 3.86
CA ALA A 47 -9.71 -7.37 2.82
C ALA A 47 -8.46 -7.03 1.98
N GLU A 48 -7.35 -6.77 2.67
CA GLU A 48 -6.06 -6.46 2.07
C GLU A 48 -5.50 -7.67 1.31
N ALA A 49 -5.71 -8.87 1.85
CA ALA A 49 -5.40 -10.12 1.15
C ALA A 49 -6.21 -10.25 -0.15
N ALA A 50 -7.51 -9.94 -0.12
CA ALA A 50 -8.36 -9.97 -1.29
C ALA A 50 -7.93 -8.94 -2.34
N GLU A 51 -7.71 -7.69 -1.94
CA GLU A 51 -7.23 -6.62 -2.82
C GLU A 51 -5.88 -6.95 -3.45
N LEU A 52 -4.92 -7.44 -2.65
CA LEU A 52 -3.61 -7.82 -3.16
C LEU A 52 -3.72 -9.00 -4.14
N SER A 53 -4.54 -10.01 -3.83
CA SER A 53 -4.75 -11.17 -4.72
C SER A 53 -5.43 -10.78 -6.04
N ALA A 54 -6.26 -9.74 -6.03
CA ALA A 54 -6.89 -9.17 -7.22
C ALA A 54 -5.95 -8.24 -8.00
N SER A 55 -4.80 -7.83 -7.41
CA SER A 55 -3.85 -6.94 -8.05
C SER A 55 -3.12 -7.65 -9.21
N PRO A 56 -3.25 -7.17 -10.45
CA PRO A 56 -2.51 -7.74 -11.57
C PRO A 56 -1.01 -7.44 -11.50
N TYR A 57 -0.57 -6.47 -10.68
CA TYR A 57 0.79 -5.94 -10.71
C TYR A 57 1.63 -6.31 -9.48
N HIS A 58 1.06 -6.31 -8.28
CA HIS A 58 1.82 -6.45 -7.04
C HIS A 58 1.77 -7.85 -6.41
N TRP A 59 0.96 -8.77 -6.96
CA TRP A 59 0.91 -10.17 -6.55
C TRP A 59 1.78 -11.08 -7.41
N ARG A 60 1.33 -11.40 -8.63
CA ARG A 60 1.97 -12.39 -9.55
C ARG A 60 3.01 -11.76 -10.47
N GLY A 61 3.66 -10.70 -10.00
CA GLY A 61 4.77 -10.07 -10.71
C GLY A 61 4.41 -9.36 -12.02
N GLY A 62 3.14 -8.96 -12.22
CA GLY A 62 2.69 -8.33 -13.45
C GLY A 62 2.15 -9.32 -14.50
N PRO A 63 1.85 -8.84 -15.71
CA PRO A 63 1.41 -9.66 -16.83
C PRO A 63 2.51 -10.71 -17.14
N GLY A 64 2.20 -11.99 -16.92
CA GLY A 64 3.16 -13.09 -17.10
C GLY A 64 3.17 -14.12 -15.97
N GLY A 65 2.54 -13.83 -14.83
CA GLY A 65 2.14 -14.85 -13.85
C GLY A 65 3.27 -15.58 -13.12
N VAL A 66 4.54 -15.18 -13.29
CA VAL A 66 5.64 -15.75 -12.53
C VAL A 66 5.52 -15.34 -11.06
N PRO A 67 5.55 -16.28 -10.09
CA PRO A 67 5.48 -15.95 -8.67
C PRO A 67 6.76 -15.22 -8.23
N ARG A 68 6.82 -13.91 -8.50
CA ARG A 68 8.00 -13.08 -8.20
C ARG A 68 8.12 -12.78 -6.70
N TRP A 69 7.01 -12.92 -5.96
CA TRP A 69 6.88 -12.52 -4.57
C TRP A 69 6.53 -13.65 -3.60
N GLY A 70 6.52 -14.91 -4.08
CA GLY A 70 6.28 -16.11 -3.25
C GLY A 70 5.17 -17.01 -3.79
N ALA A 71 4.91 -18.12 -3.10
CA ALA A 71 3.92 -19.11 -3.52
C ALA A 71 2.51 -18.80 -2.97
N THR A 72 2.43 -18.01 -1.91
CA THR A 72 1.19 -17.69 -1.19
C THR A 72 0.98 -16.18 -1.01
N VAL A 73 -0.24 -15.79 -0.62
CA VAL A 73 -0.58 -14.40 -0.21
C VAL A 73 0.29 -13.93 0.94
N ASN A 74 0.50 -14.78 1.92
CA ASN A 74 1.31 -14.44 3.08
C ASN A 74 2.75 -14.16 2.68
N ASP A 75 3.31 -14.90 1.72
CA ASP A 75 4.64 -14.59 1.20
C ASP A 75 4.67 -13.19 0.57
N ALA A 76 3.65 -12.83 -0.22
CA ALA A 76 3.55 -11.52 -0.86
C ALA A 76 3.41 -10.37 0.16
N CYS A 77 2.61 -10.55 1.22
CA CYS A 77 2.52 -9.60 2.34
C CYS A 77 3.91 -9.39 2.97
N LEU A 78 4.60 -10.49 3.29
CA LEU A 78 5.91 -10.42 3.91
C LEU A 78 6.97 -9.80 3.01
N ARG A 79 6.80 -9.80 1.69
CA ARG A 79 7.72 -9.06 0.81
C ARG A 79 7.64 -7.58 1.10
N CYS A 80 6.48 -6.94 0.97
CA CYS A 80 6.33 -5.52 1.27
C CYS A 80 6.69 -5.16 2.73
N HIS A 81 6.32 -6.02 3.68
CA HIS A 81 6.56 -5.79 5.11
C HIS A 81 7.98 -6.19 5.59
N GLN A 82 8.82 -6.82 4.77
CA GLN A 82 10.16 -7.27 5.16
C GLN A 82 11.28 -6.88 4.18
N VAL A 83 11.03 -6.10 3.12
CA VAL A 83 12.08 -5.77 2.14
C VAL A 83 13.28 -5.08 2.82
N ALA A 84 14.47 -5.64 2.56
CA ALA A 84 15.79 -5.04 2.76
C ALA A 84 16.14 -4.53 4.17
N GLY A 85 15.56 -5.09 5.23
CA GLY A 85 15.94 -4.72 6.61
C GLY A 85 15.54 -3.30 7.02
N GLU A 86 14.76 -2.59 6.19
CA GLU A 86 14.19 -1.28 6.55
C GLU A 86 13.11 -1.41 7.65
N PHE A 87 12.65 -2.63 7.95
CA PHE A 87 11.62 -2.90 8.95
C PHE A 87 12.10 -3.95 9.94
N ASN A 88 12.06 -3.60 11.24
CA ASN A 88 12.47 -4.50 12.31
C ASN A 88 11.34 -5.51 12.64
N ARG A 89 11.64 -6.79 12.43
CA ARG A 89 10.76 -7.96 12.64
C ARG A 89 10.28 -8.14 14.09
N THR A 90 10.84 -7.40 15.05
CA THR A 90 10.55 -7.60 16.48
C THR A 90 9.61 -6.58 17.07
N ILE A 91 9.21 -5.52 16.35
CA ILE A 91 8.58 -4.37 17.00
C ILE A 91 7.12 -4.12 16.58
N GLN A 92 6.72 -4.25 15.30
CA GLN A 92 5.29 -4.15 14.90
C GLN A 92 4.99 -4.94 13.63
N HIS A 93 3.88 -5.69 13.61
CA HIS A 93 3.59 -6.68 12.56
C HIS A 93 2.83 -6.17 11.33
N SER A 94 2.34 -4.92 11.28
CA SER A 94 1.38 -4.60 10.20
C SER A 94 1.20 -3.14 9.75
N ALA A 95 1.96 -2.15 10.22
CA ALA A 95 1.82 -0.79 9.69
C ALA A 95 3.16 -0.22 9.24
N VAL A 96 3.44 -0.33 7.94
CA VAL A 96 4.58 0.33 7.32
C VAL A 96 4.12 1.08 6.08
N THR A 97 4.63 2.30 5.88
CA THR A 97 4.50 2.96 4.59
C THR A 97 5.56 2.38 3.66
N ILE A 98 5.13 1.68 2.61
CA ILE A 98 6.04 1.08 1.61
C ILE A 98 6.62 2.21 0.75
N ARG A 99 7.94 2.20 0.55
CA ARG A 99 8.60 3.08 -0.43
C ARG A 99 8.57 2.41 -1.80
N CYS A 100 8.01 3.06 -2.84
CA CYS A 100 7.88 2.45 -4.17
C CYS A 100 9.24 1.95 -4.72
N ALA A 101 10.27 2.78 -4.56
CA ALA A 101 11.64 2.50 -4.98
C ALA A 101 12.32 1.31 -4.27
N ILE A 102 11.73 0.77 -3.20
CA ILE A 102 12.28 -0.42 -2.51
C ILE A 102 12.17 -1.67 -3.39
N CYS A 103 11.09 -1.79 -4.16
CA CYS A 103 10.87 -2.86 -5.13
C CYS A 103 11.24 -2.40 -6.54
N HIS A 104 11.05 -1.12 -6.84
CA HIS A 104 11.47 -0.49 -8.10
C HIS A 104 12.88 0.09 -7.99
N ALA A 105 13.85 -0.75 -7.61
CA ALA A 105 15.21 -0.31 -7.29
C ALA A 105 15.88 0.45 -8.46
N HIS A 106 15.67 0.01 -9.70
CA HIS A 106 16.21 0.67 -10.90
C HIS A 106 15.67 2.08 -11.11
N VAL A 107 14.39 2.31 -10.81
CA VAL A 107 13.75 3.64 -10.97
C VAL A 107 14.44 4.69 -10.11
N SER A 108 14.91 4.31 -8.91
CA SER A 108 15.63 5.26 -8.06
C SER A 108 16.97 5.69 -8.63
N VAL A 109 17.66 4.82 -9.38
CA VAL A 109 18.92 5.14 -10.07
C VAL A 109 18.64 6.03 -11.28
N GLU A 110 17.62 5.69 -12.06
CA GLU A 110 17.18 6.46 -13.23
C GLU A 110 16.76 7.88 -12.84
N LEU A 111 15.91 8.03 -11.82
CA LEU A 111 15.44 9.33 -11.34
C LEU A 111 16.55 10.19 -10.73
N MET A 112 17.63 9.58 -10.24
CA MET A 112 18.78 10.31 -9.73
C MET A 112 19.77 10.72 -10.83
N ASN A 113 19.61 10.24 -12.06
CA ASN A 113 20.45 10.63 -13.20
C ASN A 113 20.28 12.12 -13.52
N ALA A 114 21.40 12.84 -13.64
CA ALA A 114 21.42 14.27 -13.94
C ALA A 114 20.64 14.67 -15.20
N THR A 115 20.50 13.76 -16.17
CA THR A 115 19.76 13.99 -17.42
C THR A 115 18.27 13.65 -17.34
N GLU A 116 17.80 13.07 -16.23
CA GLU A 116 16.40 12.67 -16.11
C GLU A 116 15.50 13.89 -15.90
N ALA A 117 14.49 14.03 -16.76
CA ALA A 117 13.56 15.15 -16.74
C ALA A 117 12.82 15.25 -15.41
N HIS A 118 12.53 14.11 -14.78
CA HIS A 118 11.83 14.04 -13.49
C HIS A 118 12.75 14.15 -12.27
N ARG A 119 14.07 14.26 -12.44
CA ARG A 119 15.02 14.26 -11.30
C ARG A 119 14.69 15.33 -10.26
N ARG A 120 14.45 16.57 -10.70
CA ARG A 120 14.13 17.68 -9.78
C ARG A 120 12.81 17.43 -9.06
N PHE A 121 11.82 16.86 -9.75
CA PHE A 121 10.54 16.52 -9.15
C PHE A 121 10.70 15.45 -8.06
N TYR A 122 11.47 14.39 -8.33
CA TYR A 122 11.74 13.33 -7.36
C TYR A 122 12.57 13.80 -6.15
N ILE A 123 13.60 14.63 -6.36
CA ILE A 123 14.41 15.20 -5.26
C ILE A 123 13.54 16.10 -4.38
N ASN A 124 12.71 16.96 -4.98
CA ASN A 124 11.83 17.84 -4.23
C ASN A 124 10.79 17.03 -3.43
N ALA A 125 10.23 15.96 -3.98
CA ALA A 125 9.33 15.06 -3.26
C ALA A 125 10.05 14.42 -2.06
N THR A 126 11.26 13.92 -2.27
CA THR A 126 12.07 13.32 -1.20
C THR A 126 12.39 14.32 -0.09
N ALA A 127 12.63 15.59 -0.44
CA ALA A 127 12.89 16.65 0.53
C ALA A 127 11.62 17.14 1.25
N ALA A 128 10.44 17.00 0.64
CA ALA A 128 9.17 17.42 1.22
C ALA A 128 8.73 16.50 2.38
N GLY A 129 8.99 15.19 2.28
CA GLY A 129 8.77 14.23 3.35
C GLY A 129 7.31 14.08 3.80
N ILE A 130 6.35 14.29 2.89
CA ILE A 130 4.91 14.13 3.16
C ILE A 130 4.56 12.63 3.27
N GLN A 131 5.17 11.81 2.42
CA GLN A 131 5.17 10.37 2.43
C GLN A 131 6.62 9.89 2.64
N ARG A 132 6.80 8.58 2.63
CA ARG A 132 8.13 8.00 2.84
C ARG A 132 9.01 8.18 1.61
N ALA A 133 10.12 8.90 1.79
CA ALA A 133 11.07 9.24 0.72
C ALA A 133 10.39 10.02 -0.41
N GLY A 134 10.65 9.69 -1.69
CA GLY A 134 10.05 10.37 -2.85
C GLY A 134 8.77 9.71 -3.36
N ASN A 135 7.98 9.05 -2.50
CA ASN A 135 6.78 8.33 -2.90
C ASN A 135 5.73 9.22 -3.57
N GLU A 136 5.62 10.47 -3.13
CA GLU A 136 4.73 11.50 -3.63
C GLU A 136 4.96 11.75 -5.10
N ALA A 137 6.22 11.69 -5.56
CA ALA A 137 6.53 11.81 -6.99
C ALA A 137 5.93 10.66 -7.79
N CYS A 138 5.87 9.46 -7.23
CA CYS A 138 5.26 8.31 -7.88
C CYS A 138 3.73 8.38 -7.84
N ILE A 139 3.15 8.54 -6.64
CA ILE A 139 1.69 8.47 -6.46
C ILE A 139 0.96 9.66 -7.08
N ALA A 140 1.62 10.80 -7.28
CA ALA A 140 1.08 11.94 -8.00
C ALA A 140 0.57 11.59 -9.42
N CYS A 141 1.16 10.58 -10.06
CA CYS A 141 0.79 10.16 -11.41
C CYS A 141 0.43 8.67 -11.52
N HIS A 142 1.04 7.80 -10.71
CA HIS A 142 0.89 6.33 -10.79
C HIS A 142 -0.17 5.78 -9.82
N THR A 143 -1.05 6.63 -9.29
CA THR A 143 -2.22 6.23 -8.49
C THR A 143 -3.41 7.15 -8.77
N MET A 144 -4.55 6.87 -8.15
CA MET A 144 -5.76 7.69 -8.27
C MET A 144 -5.76 8.91 -7.31
N VAL A 145 -4.59 9.35 -6.85
CA VAL A 145 -4.47 10.53 -5.98
C VAL A 145 -4.59 11.80 -6.82
N GLY A 146 -5.42 12.74 -6.37
CA GLY A 146 -5.51 14.06 -6.99
C GLY A 146 -4.21 14.83 -6.85
N PHE A 147 -3.64 15.25 -7.98
CA PHE A 147 -2.40 16.01 -8.03
C PHE A 147 -2.61 17.31 -8.82
N ASN A 148 -2.38 18.44 -8.17
CA ASN A 148 -2.42 19.74 -8.81
C ASN A 148 -0.99 20.21 -9.10
N TYR A 149 -0.70 20.55 -10.35
CA TYR A 149 0.60 21.07 -10.75
C TYR A 149 0.44 22.26 -11.68
N THR A 150 1.36 23.21 -11.58
CA THR A 150 1.44 24.34 -12.49
C THR A 150 2.55 24.07 -13.51
N PRO A 151 2.23 23.61 -14.73
CA PRO A 151 3.24 23.38 -15.76
C PRO A 151 3.97 24.69 -16.10
N ARG A 152 5.30 24.66 -15.99
CA ARG A 152 6.18 25.71 -16.52
C ARG A 152 7.22 25.10 -17.45
N PRO A 153 6.81 24.45 -18.56
CA PRO A 153 7.78 23.87 -19.49
C PRO A 153 8.67 24.97 -20.08
N PRO A 154 10.00 24.84 -20.04
CA PRO A 154 10.91 25.86 -20.53
C PRO A 154 10.84 26.03 -22.06
N ILE A 155 10.41 24.98 -22.77
CA ILE A 155 10.23 24.94 -24.22
C ILE A 155 8.91 24.25 -24.57
N ASN A 156 8.23 24.71 -25.62
CA ASN A 156 7.13 23.96 -26.22
C ASN A 156 7.69 23.08 -27.34
N LEU A 157 7.49 21.76 -27.28
CA LEU A 157 7.90 20.86 -28.35
C LEU A 157 6.82 20.77 -29.42
N THR A 158 7.23 20.75 -30.69
CA THR A 158 6.37 20.43 -31.83
C THR A 158 6.77 19.10 -32.42
N TYR A 159 5.80 18.38 -33.00
CA TYR A 159 6.04 17.14 -33.73
C TYR A 159 5.29 17.19 -35.05
N SER A 160 6.02 16.99 -36.15
CA SER A 160 5.43 16.83 -37.48
C SER A 160 5.22 15.36 -37.76
N ALA A 161 3.96 14.90 -37.79
CA ALA A 161 3.64 13.52 -38.15
C ALA A 161 3.96 13.18 -39.62
N ILE A 162 4.15 14.19 -40.48
CA ILE A 162 4.47 14.02 -41.90
C ILE A 162 5.97 13.82 -42.09
N THR A 163 6.80 14.55 -41.34
CA THR A 163 8.27 14.51 -41.49
C THR A 163 8.98 13.74 -40.38
N GLY A 164 8.27 13.35 -39.32
CA GLY A 164 8.84 12.72 -38.12
C GLY A 164 9.72 13.65 -37.28
N ALA A 165 9.79 14.95 -37.62
CA ALA A 165 10.70 15.90 -36.99
C ALA A 165 10.10 16.50 -35.71
N PHE A 166 10.93 16.56 -34.68
CA PHE A 166 10.68 17.36 -33.48
C PHE A 166 11.23 18.78 -33.67
N GLY A 167 10.49 19.78 -33.18
CA GLY A 167 10.91 21.17 -33.14
C GLY A 167 10.63 21.81 -31.79
N THR A 168 11.06 23.06 -31.63
CA THR A 168 10.78 23.86 -30.43
C THR A 168 10.13 25.17 -30.82
N ILE A 169 9.09 25.57 -30.08
CA ILE A 169 8.57 26.94 -30.11
C ILE A 169 9.15 27.66 -28.88
N PRO A 170 9.98 28.70 -29.07
CA PRO A 170 10.39 29.60 -27.99
C PRO A 170 9.16 30.25 -27.35
N ARG A 171 9.23 30.52 -26.04
CA ARG A 171 8.20 31.31 -25.36
C ARG A 171 8.23 32.76 -25.79
#